data_AF-A0A6B9YQD8-F1
#
_entry.id   AF-A0A6B9YQD8-F1
#
_cell.length_a   1.000
_cell.length_b   1.000
_cell.length_c   1.000
_cell.angle_alpha   90.00
_cell.angle_beta   90.00
_cell.angle_gamma   90.00
#
_symmetry.space_group_name_H-M   'P 1'
#
loop_
_entity.id
_entity.type
_entity.pdbx_description
1 polymer ?
#
loop_
_entity_poly.entity_id
_entity_poly.type
_entity_poly.pdbx_seq_one_letter_code
_entity_poly.pdbx_strand_id
1 'polypeptide(L)'
;MRRLFQFAAAVLLITVVPALCAQLHLKREKPPVEDLSWMWQYTQPAPIGNAAALLSDVRFKTLLATHLAAPQSFWGRGKSLPDTIVEFLGQPRSVVAEQNRYFIATGCAAQFCPERGMLWIDIASPRPLFVFAATHWIAEDKPTDQAGATYTLWVFTSRALDPAHLPQALTRSIAPWAQEPLADKTVEQIANVILVDPDGQPHQLQPTDVGITQPTEQKANS
;
A
#
# COMPACT_ATOMS: atom_id res chain seq x y z
N MET A 1 -55.29 -59.08 -17.46
CA MET A 1 -54.54 -60.27 -17.93
C MET A 1 -53.07 -59.85 -17.97
N ARG A 2 -52.17 -60.07 -17.00
CA ARG A 2 -51.76 -61.25 -16.21
C ARG A 2 -51.34 -62.45 -17.08
N ARG A 3 -50.01 -62.66 -17.19
CA ARG A 3 -49.18 -63.85 -17.51
C ARG A 3 -47.78 -63.31 -17.87
N LEU A 4 -46.69 -63.33 -17.09
CA LEU A 4 -45.98 -64.32 -16.25
C LEU A 4 -45.31 -65.48 -17.02
N PHE A 5 -44.02 -65.67 -16.69
CA PHE A 5 -43.03 -66.72 -17.03
C PHE A 5 -42.18 -66.48 -18.30
N GLN A 6 -40.85 -66.68 -18.35
CA GLN A 6 -39.90 -67.38 -17.45
C GLN A 6 -38.43 -67.03 -17.80
N PHE A 7 -37.52 -67.48 -16.92
CA PHE A 7 -36.07 -67.25 -16.74
C PHE A 7 -35.09 -67.64 -17.87
N ALA A 8 -33.92 -66.96 -17.91
CA ALA A 8 -32.52 -67.51 -18.00
C ALA A 8 -31.53 -66.33 -18.11
N ALA A 9 -30.67 -66.02 -17.12
CA ALA A 9 -29.39 -66.63 -16.74
C ALA A 9 -28.16 -66.19 -17.59
N ALA A 10 -27.15 -65.69 -16.85
CA ALA A 10 -25.72 -65.48 -17.21
C ALA A 10 -25.41 -64.24 -18.10
N VAL A 11 -24.34 -63.47 -17.94
CA VAL A 11 -22.95 -63.74 -17.52
C VAL A 11 -22.34 -62.44 -16.95
N LEU A 12 -21.46 -62.59 -15.96
CA LEU A 12 -20.55 -61.57 -15.42
C LEU A 12 -19.75 -60.84 -16.51
N LEU A 13 -19.63 -59.52 -16.42
CA LEU A 13 -18.40 -58.80 -16.79
C LEU A 13 -18.24 -57.60 -15.85
N ILE A 14 -17.44 -57.80 -14.81
CA ILE A 14 -16.92 -56.73 -13.96
C ILE A 14 -15.91 -55.98 -14.81
N THR A 15 -16.33 -54.89 -15.45
CA THR A 15 -15.39 -53.92 -16.02
C THR A 15 -14.88 -53.06 -14.87
N VAL A 16 -13.74 -53.46 -14.32
CA VAL A 16 -12.89 -52.58 -13.51
C VAL A 16 -12.47 -51.43 -14.42
N VAL A 17 -13.12 -50.28 -14.28
CA VAL A 17 -12.61 -49.03 -14.85
C VAL A 17 -11.41 -48.66 -14.00
N PRO A 18 -10.17 -48.67 -14.54
CA PRO A 18 -9.08 -48.05 -13.81
C PRO A 18 -9.42 -46.56 -13.76
N ALA A 19 -9.62 -46.05 -12.54
CA ALA A 19 -9.62 -44.63 -12.26
C ALA A 19 -8.26 -44.09 -12.73
N LEU A 20 -8.23 -43.62 -13.98
CA LEU A 20 -7.16 -42.80 -14.49
C LEU A 20 -7.30 -41.45 -13.77
N CYS A 21 -6.86 -41.43 -12.51
CA CYS A 21 -6.46 -40.22 -11.83
C CYS A 21 -5.29 -39.65 -12.64
N ALA A 22 -5.63 -38.93 -13.71
CA ALA A 22 -4.77 -37.91 -14.26
C ALA A 22 -4.58 -36.88 -13.14
N GLN A 23 -3.63 -37.18 -12.26
CA GLN A 23 -2.95 -36.17 -11.46
C GLN A 23 -2.25 -35.29 -12.49
N LEU A 24 -3.01 -34.34 -13.05
CA LEU A 24 -2.46 -33.13 -13.58
C LEU A 24 -1.69 -32.52 -12.40
N HIS A 25 -0.42 -32.90 -12.30
CA HIS A 25 0.59 -32.11 -11.63
C HIS A 25 0.59 -30.77 -12.38
N LEU A 26 -0.36 -29.90 -12.02
CA LEU A 26 -0.27 -28.47 -12.22
C LEU A 26 1.01 -28.07 -11.50
N LYS A 27 2.11 -28.11 -12.24
CA LYS A 27 3.39 -27.56 -11.85
C LYS A 27 3.07 -26.12 -11.48
N ARG A 28 3.01 -25.84 -10.18
CA ARG A 28 2.76 -24.51 -9.65
C ARG A 28 3.85 -23.63 -10.24
N GLU A 29 3.54 -22.91 -11.32
CA GLU A 29 4.47 -21.96 -11.90
C GLU A 29 4.85 -21.00 -10.79
N LYS A 30 6.15 -20.85 -10.57
CA LYS A 30 6.61 -19.80 -9.67
C LYS A 30 6.10 -18.49 -10.24
N PRO A 31 5.42 -17.66 -9.44
CA PRO A 31 4.98 -16.37 -9.92
C PRO A 31 6.20 -15.62 -10.50
N PRO A 32 6.05 -14.95 -11.66
CA PRO A 32 7.15 -14.23 -12.27
C PRO A 32 7.75 -13.25 -11.27
N VAL A 33 9.08 -13.17 -11.23
CA VAL A 33 9.78 -12.18 -10.42
C VAL A 33 9.50 -10.82 -11.03
N GLU A 34 8.97 -9.91 -10.23
CA GLU A 34 8.69 -8.55 -10.66
C GLU A 34 9.97 -7.72 -10.66
N ASP A 35 10.45 -7.33 -11.84
CA ASP A 35 11.63 -6.48 -11.99
C ASP A 35 11.23 -4.99 -11.94
N LEU A 36 11.60 -4.34 -10.83
CA LEU A 36 11.35 -2.92 -10.57
C LEU A 36 12.58 -2.04 -10.77
N SER A 37 13.67 -2.58 -11.35
CA SER A 37 14.93 -1.84 -11.56
C SER A 37 14.77 -0.61 -12.46
N TRP A 38 13.77 -0.61 -13.36
CA TRP A 38 13.45 0.54 -14.21
C TRP A 38 13.06 1.80 -13.42
N MET A 39 12.63 1.65 -12.16
CA MET A 39 12.24 2.79 -11.32
C MET A 39 13.45 3.65 -10.90
N TRP A 40 14.66 3.08 -10.92
CA TRP A 40 15.87 3.78 -10.47
C TRP A 40 16.18 5.05 -11.26
N GLN A 41 15.80 5.09 -12.55
CA GLN A 41 16.02 6.25 -13.40
C GLN A 41 15.34 7.53 -12.87
N TYR A 42 14.24 7.39 -12.11
CA TYR A 42 13.50 8.52 -11.56
C TYR A 42 14.11 9.08 -10.27
N THR A 43 15.10 8.41 -9.70
CA THR A 43 15.80 8.90 -8.50
C THR A 43 16.90 9.91 -8.85
N GLN A 44 17.09 10.18 -10.15
CA GLN A 44 18.06 11.13 -10.67
C GLN A 44 17.37 12.36 -11.29
N PRO A 45 17.98 13.55 -11.18
CA PRO A 45 19.18 13.85 -10.38
C PRO A 45 18.87 13.90 -8.88
N ALA A 46 19.78 13.36 -8.05
CA ALA A 46 19.69 13.54 -6.59
C ALA A 46 19.86 15.03 -6.20
N PRO A 47 19.27 15.49 -5.08
CA PRO A 47 18.52 14.73 -4.07
C PRO A 47 17.00 14.65 -4.32
N ILE A 48 16.51 15.28 -5.39
CA ILE A 48 15.06 15.47 -5.61
C ILE A 48 14.49 14.38 -6.54
N GLY A 49 15.27 13.86 -7.47
CA GLY A 49 14.80 12.94 -8.50
C GLY A 49 13.89 13.62 -9.53
N ASN A 50 13.18 12.81 -10.31
CA ASN A 50 12.31 13.24 -11.41
C ASN A 50 10.92 12.61 -11.29
N ALA A 51 10.12 13.15 -10.37
CA ALA A 51 8.76 12.69 -10.11
C ALA A 51 7.80 12.94 -11.27
N ALA A 52 7.96 14.04 -12.01
CA ALA A 52 7.12 14.33 -13.17
C ALA A 52 7.25 13.23 -14.24
N ALA A 53 8.46 12.73 -14.47
CA ALA A 53 8.70 11.61 -15.38
C ALA A 53 8.13 10.29 -14.82
N LEU A 54 8.24 10.04 -13.51
CA LEU A 54 7.62 8.87 -12.85
C LEU A 54 6.10 8.84 -13.09
N LEU A 55 5.42 9.95 -12.82
CA LEU A 55 3.95 10.05 -12.95
C LEU A 55 3.46 9.98 -14.40
N SER A 56 4.34 10.28 -15.34
CA SER A 56 4.08 10.18 -16.78
C SER A 56 4.34 8.77 -17.34
N ASP A 57 5.06 7.91 -16.61
CA ASP A 57 5.32 6.53 -17.03
C ASP A 57 4.06 5.67 -16.87
N VAL A 58 3.57 5.13 -17.99
CA VAL A 58 2.40 4.25 -18.00
C VAL A 58 2.58 2.99 -17.13
N ARG A 59 3.82 2.49 -17.01
CA ARG A 59 4.13 1.31 -16.18
C ARG A 59 3.88 1.58 -14.71
N PHE A 60 4.10 2.82 -14.26
CA PHE A 60 3.91 3.20 -12.87
C PHE A 60 2.43 3.09 -12.46
N LYS A 61 1.51 3.62 -13.28
CA LYS A 61 0.07 3.56 -12.98
C LYS A 61 -0.44 2.12 -12.95
N THR A 62 -0.02 1.30 -13.90
CA THR A 62 -0.36 -0.14 -13.93
C THR A 62 0.18 -0.87 -12.70
N LEU A 63 1.39 -0.52 -12.26
CA LEU A 63 2.00 -1.10 -11.07
C LEU A 63 1.18 -0.77 -9.81
N LEU A 64 0.78 0.50 -9.63
CA LEU A 64 -0.07 0.91 -8.52
C LEU A 64 -1.40 0.16 -8.52
N ALA A 65 -2.07 0.06 -9.68
CA ALA A 65 -3.33 -0.67 -9.80
C ALA A 65 -3.21 -2.17 -9.49
N THR A 66 -2.03 -2.75 -9.70
CA THR A 66 -1.78 -4.18 -9.43
C THR A 66 -1.55 -4.43 -7.93
N HIS A 67 -0.85 -3.53 -7.25
CA HIS A 67 -0.38 -3.77 -5.87
C HIS A 67 -1.16 -3.02 -4.79
N LEU A 68 -1.80 -1.91 -5.11
CA LEU A 68 -2.47 -1.04 -4.15
C LEU A 68 -3.94 -0.83 -4.54
N ALA A 69 -4.70 -1.92 -4.49
CA ALA A 69 -6.10 -1.98 -4.90
C ALA A 69 -7.10 -1.98 -3.73
N ALA A 70 -6.62 -1.80 -2.49
CA ALA A 70 -7.48 -1.72 -1.31
C ALA A 70 -8.54 -0.61 -1.49
N PRO A 71 -9.78 -0.82 -1.01
CA PRO A 71 -10.78 0.22 -1.04
C PRO A 71 -10.34 1.41 -0.18
N GLN A 72 -10.58 2.62 -0.67
CA GLN A 72 -10.40 3.86 0.08
C GLN A 72 -11.66 4.71 -0.08
N SER A 73 -12.14 5.30 1.01
CA SER A 73 -13.35 6.14 1.02
C SER A 73 -13.09 7.56 1.51
N PHE A 74 -11.86 7.86 1.91
CA PHE A 74 -11.51 9.08 2.64
C PHE A 74 -11.19 10.22 1.67
N TRP A 75 -10.45 9.92 0.59
CA TRP A 75 -10.00 10.93 -0.37
C TRP A 75 -10.77 10.82 -1.68
N GLY A 76 -11.81 11.64 -1.79
CA GLY A 76 -12.64 11.75 -3.00
C GLY A 76 -13.61 10.57 -3.17
N ARG A 77 -14.90 10.87 -3.34
CA ARG A 77 -15.93 9.84 -3.50
C ARG A 77 -15.70 9.03 -4.77
N GLY A 78 -15.61 7.71 -4.62
CA GLY A 78 -15.51 6.76 -5.73
C GLY A 78 -14.15 6.73 -6.44
N LYS A 79 -13.12 7.40 -5.88
CA LYS A 79 -11.76 7.35 -6.42
C LYS A 79 -11.06 6.06 -5.98
N SER A 80 -10.30 5.44 -6.88
CA SER A 80 -9.50 4.26 -6.55
C SER A 80 -8.24 4.66 -5.77
N LEU A 81 -7.70 3.77 -4.93
CA LEU A 81 -6.44 4.03 -4.23
C LEU A 81 -5.28 4.38 -5.20
N PRO A 82 -5.09 3.71 -6.36
CA PRO A 82 -4.08 4.10 -7.33
C PRO A 82 -4.23 5.54 -7.85
N ASP A 83 -5.46 5.97 -8.13
CA ASP A 83 -5.73 7.35 -8.59
C ASP A 83 -5.45 8.36 -7.48
N THR A 84 -5.80 8.02 -6.23
CA THR A 84 -5.46 8.83 -5.05
C THR A 84 -3.95 8.97 -4.89
N ILE A 85 -3.18 7.90 -5.06
CA ILE A 85 -1.72 7.95 -4.99
C ILE A 85 -1.15 8.91 -6.04
N VAL A 86 -1.63 8.83 -7.28
CA VAL A 86 -1.19 9.73 -8.36
C VAL A 86 -1.51 11.19 -8.05
N GLU A 87 -2.66 11.46 -7.42
CA GLU A 87 -3.03 12.81 -6.98
C GLU A 87 -2.12 13.34 -5.86
N PHE A 88 -1.86 12.52 -4.84
CA PHE A 88 -0.98 12.88 -3.73
C PHE A 88 0.47 13.07 -4.16
N LEU A 89 0.91 12.37 -5.20
CA LEU A 89 2.23 12.59 -5.79
C LEU A 89 2.24 13.74 -6.81
N GLY A 90 1.08 14.30 -7.16
CA GLY A 90 0.90 15.27 -8.24
C GLY A 90 1.51 16.65 -8.01
N GLN A 91 1.77 17.04 -6.76
CA GLN A 91 2.71 18.11 -6.40
C GLN A 91 3.94 17.46 -5.78
N PRO A 92 4.91 17.01 -6.59
CA PRO A 92 5.96 16.16 -6.09
C PRO A 92 6.98 16.94 -5.27
N ARG A 93 7.45 16.33 -4.19
CA ARG A 93 8.55 16.86 -3.37
C ARG A 93 9.85 16.14 -3.66
N SER A 94 9.85 14.82 -3.68
CA SER A 94 11.04 14.03 -3.97
C SER A 94 10.73 12.64 -4.51
N VAL A 95 11.67 12.08 -5.27
CA VAL A 95 11.77 10.67 -5.63
C VAL A 95 13.20 10.22 -5.38
N VAL A 96 13.38 9.33 -4.41
CA VAL A 96 14.71 8.96 -3.90
C VAL A 96 14.89 7.45 -3.78
N ALA A 97 16.16 7.06 -3.75
CA ALA A 97 16.62 5.73 -3.43
C ALA A 97 17.21 5.71 -2.02
N GLU A 98 16.54 5.10 -1.05
CA GLU A 98 17.14 4.85 0.25
C GLU A 98 17.89 3.51 0.23
N GLN A 99 19.16 3.54 0.65
CA GLN A 99 20.02 2.36 0.80
C GLN A 99 20.13 1.51 -0.49
N ASN A 100 19.96 2.12 -1.68
CA ASN A 100 19.90 1.43 -2.97
C ASN A 100 18.89 0.26 -3.00
N ARG A 101 17.83 0.33 -2.19
CA ARG A 101 16.84 -0.75 -2.06
C ARG A 101 15.40 -0.23 -2.00
N TYR A 102 15.17 0.87 -1.30
CA TYR A 102 13.82 1.40 -1.12
C TYR A 102 13.61 2.57 -2.05
N PHE A 103 12.58 2.46 -2.88
CA PHE A 103 12.11 3.56 -3.70
C PHE A 103 11.10 4.36 -2.88
N ILE A 104 11.31 5.67 -2.77
CA ILE A 104 10.42 6.56 -2.02
C ILE A 104 10.04 7.72 -2.91
N ALA A 105 8.74 7.93 -3.11
CA ALA A 105 8.20 9.11 -3.78
C ALA A 105 7.30 9.86 -2.80
N THR A 106 7.51 11.16 -2.65
CA THR A 106 6.72 12.03 -1.76
C THR A 106 6.10 13.18 -2.53
N GLY A 107 4.96 13.64 -2.04
CA GLY A 107 4.25 14.79 -2.59
C GLY A 107 3.13 15.26 -1.68
N CYS A 108 2.29 16.14 -2.21
CA CYS A 108 1.03 16.52 -1.61
C CYS A 108 -0.10 16.61 -2.63
N ALA A 109 -1.34 16.52 -2.15
CA ALA A 109 -2.52 16.67 -3.00
C ALA A 109 -2.57 18.09 -3.60
N ALA A 110 -2.74 18.18 -4.92
CA ALA A 110 -2.51 19.43 -5.66
C ALA A 110 -3.38 20.63 -5.24
N GLN A 111 -4.53 20.37 -4.63
CA GLN A 111 -5.46 21.42 -4.18
C GLN A 111 -5.40 21.65 -2.66
N PHE A 112 -4.65 20.81 -1.93
CA PHE A 112 -4.60 20.85 -0.47
C PHE A 112 -3.29 20.24 0.04
N CYS A 113 -2.21 21.02 -0.01
CA CYS A 113 -0.90 20.49 0.37
C CYS A 113 -0.66 20.13 1.85
N PRO A 114 -1.51 20.54 2.82
CA PRO A 114 -1.47 19.94 4.15
C PRO A 114 -1.80 18.43 4.16
N GLU A 115 -2.36 17.87 3.09
CA GLU A 115 -2.42 16.42 2.89
C GLU A 115 -1.21 15.94 2.09
N ARG A 116 -0.29 15.27 2.79
CA ARG A 116 0.95 14.74 2.23
C ARG A 116 0.84 13.26 1.96
N GLY A 117 1.57 12.79 0.95
CA GLY A 117 1.65 11.38 0.59
C GLY A 117 3.08 10.91 0.44
N MET A 118 3.32 9.66 0.82
CA MET A 118 4.56 8.93 0.60
C MET A 118 4.24 7.55 0.05
N LEU A 119 4.78 7.25 -1.13
CA LEU A 119 4.86 5.89 -1.66
C LEU A 119 6.23 5.32 -1.32
N TRP A 120 6.25 4.15 -0.69
CA TRP A 120 7.46 3.41 -0.33
C TRP A 120 7.40 2.01 -0.95
N ILE A 121 8.50 1.58 -1.58
CA ILE A 121 8.56 0.27 -2.24
C ILE A 121 9.90 -0.41 -1.95
N ASP A 122 9.87 -1.65 -1.48
CA ASP A 122 11.05 -2.52 -1.41
C ASP A 122 11.33 -3.16 -2.78
N ILE A 123 12.07 -2.43 -3.63
CA ILE A 123 12.30 -2.81 -5.03
C ILE A 123 13.43 -3.83 -5.22
N ALA A 124 14.18 -4.18 -4.17
CA ALA A 124 15.20 -5.23 -4.22
C ALA A 124 14.68 -6.61 -3.72
N SER A 125 13.42 -6.70 -3.30
CA SER A 125 12.81 -7.94 -2.84
C SER A 125 12.21 -8.73 -4.01
N PRO A 126 12.32 -10.08 -4.05
CA PRO A 126 11.63 -10.91 -5.03
C PRO A 126 10.10 -10.91 -4.85
N ARG A 127 9.61 -10.39 -3.72
CA ARG A 127 8.20 -10.07 -3.46
C ARG A 127 8.15 -8.64 -2.92
N PRO A 128 8.15 -7.64 -3.81
CA PRO A 128 8.15 -6.24 -3.40
C PRO A 128 7.00 -5.96 -2.45
N LEU A 129 7.27 -5.15 -1.43
CA LEU A 129 6.24 -4.59 -0.56
C LEU A 129 6.01 -3.16 -1.02
N PHE A 130 4.77 -2.85 -1.40
CA PHE A 130 4.34 -1.50 -1.68
C PHE A 130 3.57 -0.97 -0.48
N VAL A 131 3.87 0.26 -0.09
CA VAL A 131 3.18 0.95 0.98
C VAL A 131 2.88 2.36 0.52
N PHE A 132 1.62 2.78 0.66
CA PHE A 132 1.24 4.18 0.51
C PHE A 132 0.81 4.72 1.87
N ALA A 133 1.54 5.71 2.36
CA ALA A 133 1.24 6.44 3.58
C ALA A 133 0.74 7.84 3.20
N ALA A 134 -0.40 8.27 3.75
CA ALA A 134 -0.91 9.60 3.50
C ALA A 134 -1.60 10.18 4.74
N THR A 135 -1.46 11.49 4.90
CA THR A 135 -2.10 12.23 5.99
C THR A 135 -3.47 12.71 5.56
N HIS A 136 -4.40 12.68 6.52
CA HIS A 136 -5.74 13.23 6.38
C HIS A 136 -6.03 14.12 7.57
N TRP A 137 -6.41 15.36 7.30
CA TRP A 137 -6.69 16.35 8.33
C TRP A 137 -7.96 16.02 9.12
N ILE A 138 -7.90 16.13 10.45
CA ILE A 138 -9.07 15.98 11.33
C ILE A 138 -9.72 17.36 11.50
N ALA A 139 -10.73 17.63 10.68
CA ALA A 139 -11.32 18.96 10.54
C ALA A 139 -11.95 19.52 11.82
N GLU A 140 -12.41 18.64 12.71
CA GLU A 140 -13.10 18.98 13.95
C GLU A 140 -12.18 19.51 15.07
N ASP A 141 -10.86 19.41 14.91
CA ASP A 141 -9.88 19.83 15.93
C ASP A 141 -9.41 21.28 15.71
N LYS A 142 -8.58 21.52 14.69
CA LYS A 142 -8.07 22.86 14.33
C LYS A 142 -7.81 22.98 12.83
N PRO A 143 -7.98 24.17 12.22
CA PRO A 143 -7.54 24.46 10.85
C PRO A 143 -6.09 24.08 10.57
N THR A 144 -5.78 23.70 9.33
CA THR A 144 -4.45 23.22 8.93
C THR A 144 -3.34 24.26 9.01
N ASP A 145 -3.67 25.55 9.10
CA ASP A 145 -2.74 26.67 9.28
C ASP A 145 -2.48 27.01 10.77
N GLN A 146 -3.09 26.27 11.70
CA GLN A 146 -2.91 26.46 13.13
C GLN A 146 -1.94 25.45 13.75
N ALA A 147 -1.18 25.94 14.72
CA ALA A 147 -0.27 25.09 15.49
C ALA A 147 -1.05 23.99 16.23
N GLY A 148 -0.61 22.75 16.00
CA GLY A 148 -1.21 21.56 16.58
C GLY A 148 -2.53 21.16 15.97
N ALA A 149 -2.73 21.42 14.67
CA ALA A 149 -3.72 20.70 13.87
C ALA A 149 -3.37 19.21 13.82
N THR A 150 -4.37 18.37 14.06
CA THR A 150 -4.21 16.93 14.12
C THR A 150 -4.60 16.24 12.82
N TYR A 151 -3.92 15.11 12.57
CA TYR A 151 -4.05 14.33 11.35
C TYR A 151 -4.15 12.85 11.69
N THR A 152 -4.85 12.12 10.83
CA THR A 152 -4.79 10.66 10.76
C THR A 152 -3.78 10.27 9.69
N LEU A 153 -2.84 9.41 10.03
CA LEU A 153 -1.94 8.76 9.08
C LEU A 153 -2.54 7.44 8.62
N TRP A 154 -2.93 7.36 7.36
CA TRP A 154 -3.41 6.14 6.74
C TRP A 154 -2.25 5.44 6.03
N VAL A 155 -2.11 4.13 6.22
CA VAL A 155 -1.02 3.31 5.67
C VAL A 155 -1.60 2.12 4.93
N PHE A 156 -1.65 2.19 3.59
CA PHE A 156 -2.15 1.11 2.74
C PHE A 156 -1.00 0.23 2.29
N THR A 157 -1.21 -1.09 2.27
CA THR A 157 -0.15 -2.06 1.95
C THR A 157 -0.56 -3.04 0.87
N SER A 158 0.40 -3.53 0.08
CA SER A 158 0.11 -4.52 -0.99
C SER A 158 -0.03 -5.96 -0.50
N ARG A 159 0.26 -6.20 0.78
CA ARG A 159 0.03 -7.49 1.46
C ARG A 159 -0.20 -7.22 2.94
N ALA A 160 -0.99 -8.08 3.57
CA ALA A 160 -1.24 -7.97 5.01
C ALA A 160 0.08 -7.94 5.79
N LEU A 161 0.17 -7.01 6.73
CA LEU A 161 1.29 -6.88 7.67
C LEU A 161 0.83 -7.24 9.07
N ASP A 162 1.76 -7.72 9.90
CA ASP A 162 1.50 -7.85 11.34
C ASP A 162 1.53 -6.46 11.98
N PRO A 163 0.41 -5.96 12.54
CA PRO A 163 0.35 -4.64 13.17
C PRO A 163 1.34 -4.49 14.34
N ALA A 164 1.69 -5.59 15.01
CA ALA A 164 2.64 -5.58 16.12
C ALA A 164 4.11 -5.58 15.67
N HIS A 165 4.39 -5.93 14.40
CA HIS A 165 5.74 -6.13 13.89
C HIS A 165 5.92 -5.54 12.49
N LEU A 166 5.72 -4.23 12.37
CA LEU A 166 5.96 -3.53 11.11
C LEU A 166 7.44 -3.62 10.67
N PRO A 167 7.72 -3.69 9.35
CA PRO A 167 9.10 -3.70 8.85
C PRO A 167 9.87 -2.46 9.31
N GLN A 168 11.00 -2.66 9.98
CA GLN A 168 11.83 -1.55 10.50
C GLN A 168 12.30 -0.58 9.41
N ALA A 169 12.51 -1.06 8.18
CA ALA A 169 12.86 -0.17 7.07
C ALA A 169 11.71 0.79 6.72
N LEU A 170 10.47 0.33 6.80
CA LEU A 170 9.29 1.15 6.55
C LEU A 170 9.14 2.23 7.63
N THR A 171 9.21 1.84 8.91
CA THR A 171 9.03 2.81 10.02
C THR A 171 10.15 3.86 10.05
N ARG A 172 11.38 3.48 9.69
CA ARG A 172 12.50 4.43 9.51
C ARG A 172 12.29 5.46 8.41
N SER A 173 11.49 5.16 7.39
CA SER A 173 11.15 6.11 6.32
C SER A 173 9.89 6.93 6.69
N ILE A 174 8.85 6.30 7.27
CA ILE A 174 7.60 6.97 7.65
C ILE A 174 7.83 8.03 8.72
N ALA A 175 8.53 7.71 9.81
CA ALA A 175 8.68 8.61 10.95
C ALA A 175 9.26 9.98 10.59
N PRO A 176 10.45 10.08 9.94
CA PRO A 176 11.02 11.38 9.60
C PRO A 176 10.19 12.13 8.56
N TRP A 177 9.56 11.43 7.61
CA TRP A 177 8.69 12.06 6.62
C TRP A 177 7.43 12.67 7.27
N ALA A 178 6.78 11.93 8.17
CA ALA A 178 5.59 12.39 8.88
C ALA A 178 5.91 13.60 9.78
N GLN A 179 7.13 13.71 10.28
CA GLN A 179 7.59 14.81 11.12
C GLN A 179 8.28 15.94 10.34
N GLU A 180 8.41 15.83 9.02
CA GLU A 180 9.01 16.88 8.19
C GLU A 180 8.12 18.15 8.22
N PRO A 181 8.68 19.33 8.56
CA PRO A 181 7.92 20.57 8.56
C PRO A 181 7.30 20.90 7.19
N LEU A 182 6.11 21.49 7.23
CA LEU A 182 5.47 22.10 6.08
C LEU A 182 6.20 23.40 5.68
N ALA A 183 5.81 23.99 4.55
CA ALA A 183 6.43 25.20 4.03
C ALA A 183 6.35 26.40 5.00
N ASP A 184 5.30 26.44 5.83
CA ASP A 184 5.08 27.43 6.88
C ASP A 184 5.78 27.07 8.21
N LYS A 185 6.57 26.00 8.23
CA LYS A 185 7.29 25.43 9.38
C LYS A 185 6.41 24.77 10.43
N THR A 186 5.11 24.61 10.18
CA THR A 186 4.26 23.79 11.05
C THR A 186 4.61 22.31 10.87
N VAL A 187 4.42 21.52 11.93
CA VAL A 187 4.57 20.06 11.88
C VAL A 187 3.20 19.46 12.15
N GLU A 188 2.77 18.57 11.27
CA GLU A 188 1.52 17.84 11.40
C GLU A 188 1.54 16.97 12.68
N GLN A 189 0.51 17.11 13.52
CA GLN A 189 0.38 16.24 14.69
C GLN A 189 -0.38 14.97 14.33
N ILE A 190 0.34 13.87 14.16
CA ILE A 190 -0.29 12.57 13.88
C ILE A 190 -0.92 12.03 15.16
N ALA A 191 -2.25 12.14 15.26
CA ALA A 191 -3.04 11.68 16.39
C ALA A 191 -3.43 10.20 16.25
N ASN A 192 -3.75 9.77 15.02
CA ASN A 192 -4.17 8.42 14.71
C ASN A 192 -3.29 7.81 13.62
N VAL A 193 -3.04 6.51 13.70
CA VAL A 193 -2.44 5.73 12.61
C VAL A 193 -3.36 4.55 12.30
N ILE A 194 -3.70 4.39 11.03
CA ILE A 194 -4.55 3.29 10.56
C ILE A 194 -3.82 2.55 9.44
N LEU A 195 -3.43 1.31 9.72
CA LEU A 195 -2.89 0.39 8.72
C LEU A 195 -4.07 -0.28 8.00
N VAL A 196 -4.05 -0.31 6.68
CA VAL A 196 -5.09 -0.92 5.85
C VAL A 196 -4.48 -2.04 5.01
N ASP A 197 -4.98 -3.25 5.23
CA ASP A 197 -4.60 -4.43 4.46
C ASP A 197 -5.20 -4.40 3.04
N PRO A 198 -4.72 -5.25 2.11
CA PRO A 198 -5.21 -5.26 0.72
C PRO A 198 -6.71 -5.53 0.57
N ASP A 199 -7.31 -6.24 1.52
CA ASP A 199 -8.74 -6.53 1.57
C ASP A 199 -9.57 -5.37 2.14
N GLY A 200 -8.91 -4.28 2.56
CA GLY A 200 -9.52 -3.11 3.16
C GLY A 200 -9.72 -3.19 4.67
N GLN A 201 -9.25 -4.25 5.35
CA GLN A 201 -9.37 -4.35 6.81
C GLN A 201 -8.48 -3.30 7.49
N PRO A 202 -9.06 -2.42 8.33
CA PRO A 202 -8.29 -1.42 9.07
C PRO A 202 -7.76 -1.98 10.40
N HIS A 203 -6.54 -1.62 10.74
CA HIS A 203 -5.89 -1.90 12.01
C HIS A 203 -5.44 -0.58 12.64
N GLN A 204 -5.99 -0.28 13.82
CA GLN A 204 -5.58 0.89 14.59
C GLN A 204 -4.18 0.65 15.17
N LEU A 205 -3.30 1.61 14.95
CA LEU A 205 -1.95 1.65 15.50
C LEU A 205 -1.77 2.91 16.35
N GLN A 206 -0.77 2.87 17.23
CA GLN A 206 -0.25 4.06 17.89
C GLN A 206 0.78 4.76 16.99
N PRO A 207 0.91 6.10 17.04
CA PRO A 207 1.99 6.81 16.36
C PRO A 207 3.38 6.24 16.65
N THR A 208 3.61 5.77 17.87
CA THR A 208 4.87 5.14 18.27
C THR A 208 5.17 3.84 17.55
N ASP A 209 4.15 3.11 17.08
CA ASP A 209 4.33 1.83 16.37
C ASP A 209 4.98 2.04 14.99
N VAL A 210 4.80 3.23 14.40
CA VAL A 210 5.45 3.66 13.15
C VAL A 210 6.66 4.56 13.39
N GLY A 211 7.09 4.70 14.64
CA GLY A 211 8.27 5.49 15.02
C GLY A 211 8.02 7.00 15.14
N ILE A 212 6.77 7.46 15.09
CA ILE A 212 6.43 8.88 15.24
C ILE A 212 6.40 9.21 16.72
N THR A 213 7.24 10.16 17.11
CA THR A 213 7.20 10.78 18.44
C THR A 213 6.29 12.00 18.40
N GLN A 214 5.40 12.12 19.38
CA GLN A 214 4.61 13.34 19.49
C GLN A 214 5.49 14.49 19.99
N PRO A 215 5.35 15.72 19.43
CA PRO A 215 5.97 16.89 20.02
C PRO A 215 5.45 17.04 21.45
N THR A 216 6.34 17.04 22.44
CA THR A 216 5.97 17.48 23.77
C THR A 216 5.48 18.92 23.63
N GLU A 217 4.24 19.21 24.03
CA GLU A 217 3.78 20.59 24.17
C GLU A 217 4.86 21.36 24.93
N GLN A 218 5.50 22.32 24.26
CA GLN A 218 6.27 23.33 24.95
C GLN A 218 5.27 24.02 25.87
N LYS A 219 5.31 23.67 27.17
CA LYS A 219 4.72 24.49 28.22
C LYS A 219 5.27 25.88 28.00
N ALA A 220 4.43 26.77 27.49
CA ALA A 220 4.69 28.20 27.51
C ALA A 220 4.84 28.56 29.00
N ASN A 221 6.08 28.75 29.43
CA ASN A 221 6.34 29.27 30.76
C ASN A 221 5.70 30.65 30.83
N SER A 222 4.86 30.80 31.85
CA SER A 222 4.18 32.01 32.29
C SER A 222 5.14 33.16 32.56
#